data_AF-A0A960J545-F1
#
_entry.id   AF-A0A960J545-F1
#
_cell.length_a   1.000
_cell.length_b   1.000
_cell.length_c   1.000
_cell.angle_alpha   90.00
_cell.angle_beta   90.00
_cell.angle_gamma   90.00
#
_symmetry.space_group_name_H-M   'P 1'
#
loop_
_entity.id
_entity.type
_entity.pdbx_description
1 polymer ?
#
loop_
_entity_poly.entity_id
_entity_poly.type
_entity_poly.pdbx_seq_one_letter_code
_entity_poly.pdbx_strand_id
1 'polypeptide(L)' 'MRTTVSLDQDVVKAIEDLRREQGLGLSAAVNELVRRGLGVHGHAAPAPFRQTASRMGASRVPLDDIGSALELLEGESHR' A
#
# COMPACT_ATOMS: atom_id res chain seq x y z
N MET A 1 14.47 -28.27 8.81
CA MET A 1 15.91 -28.09 9.11
C MET A 1 16.05 -27.54 10.52
N ARG A 2 17.11 -27.92 11.26
CA ARG A 2 17.39 -27.36 12.60
C ARG A 2 18.54 -26.37 12.49
N THR A 3 18.32 -25.16 12.97
CA THR A 3 19.29 -24.07 12.91
C THR A 3 19.36 -23.41 14.28
N THR A 4 20.55 -23.04 14.71
CA THR A 4 20.76 -22.21 15.90
C THR A 4 20.82 -20.76 15.45
N VAL A 5 20.03 -19.90 16.07
CA VAL A 5 19.98 -18.46 15.78
C VAL A 5 20.07 -17.69 17.09
N SER A 6 20.72 -16.52 17.05
CA SER A 6 20.68 -15.56 18.15
C SER A 6 19.46 -14.66 17.98
N LEU A 7 18.74 -14.39 19.07
CA LEU A 7 17.54 -13.55 19.07
C LEU A 7 17.71 -12.42 20.08
N ASP A 8 17.37 -11.21 19.67
CA ASP A 8 17.36 -10.04 20.54
C ASP A 8 16.17 -10.11 21.53
N GLN A 9 16.26 -9.33 22.62
CA GLN A 9 15.28 -9.41 23.72
C GLN A 9 13.85 -9.04 23.28
N ASP A 10 13.71 -8.09 22.37
CA ASP A 10 12.44 -7.69 21.78
C ASP A 10 11.82 -8.83 20.94
N VAL A 11 12.64 -9.57 20.20
CA VAL A 11 12.20 -10.73 19.42
C VAL A 11 11.75 -11.87 20.35
N VAL A 12 12.47 -12.12 21.45
CA VAL A 12 12.07 -13.10 22.45
C VAL A 12 10.70 -12.76 23.04
N LYS A 13 10.47 -11.49 23.39
CA LYS A 13 9.18 -11.02 23.89
C LYS A 13 8.05 -11.25 22.88
N ALA A 14 8.27 -10.89 21.61
CA ALA A 14 7.27 -11.11 20.55
C ALA A 14 6.92 -12.60 20.35
N ILE A 15 7.91 -13.49 20.50
CA ILE A 15 7.68 -14.94 20.46
C ILE A 15 6.83 -15.38 21.66
N GLU A 16 7.10 -14.90 22.86
CA GLU A 16 6.33 -15.25 24.06
C GLU A 16 4.87 -14.78 23.97
N ASP A 17 4.65 -13.55 23.51
CA ASP A 17 3.30 -13.00 23.30
C ASP A 17 2.52 -13.87 22.30
N LEU A 18 3.13 -14.21 21.16
CA LEU A 18 2.51 -15.07 20.15
C LEU A 18 2.16 -16.47 20.71
N ARG A 19 3.05 -17.03 21.54
CA ARG A 19 2.80 -18.33 22.20
C ARG A 19 1.63 -18.25 23.18
N ARG A 20 1.50 -17.15 23.93
CA ARG A 20 0.38 -16.95 24.87
C ARG A 20 -0.95 -16.79 24.14
N GLU A 21 -0.95 -16.05 23.05
CA GLU A 21 -2.17 -15.78 22.27
C GLU A 21 -2.68 -17.00 21.50
N GLN A 22 -1.78 -17.79 20.93
CA GLN A 22 -2.13 -18.88 20.00
C GLN A 22 -1.84 -20.28 20.53
N GLY A 23 -1.33 -20.42 21.76
CA GLY A 23 -1.02 -21.72 22.37
C GLY A 23 0.11 -22.48 21.67
N LEU A 24 1.01 -21.80 20.96
CA LEU A 24 2.03 -22.42 20.14
C LEU A 24 3.28 -22.86 20.94
N GLY A 25 3.92 -23.93 20.46
CA GLY A 25 5.28 -24.28 20.87
C GLY A 25 6.32 -23.29 20.31
N LEU A 26 7.50 -23.21 20.93
CA LEU A 26 8.57 -22.26 20.56
C LEU A 26 8.94 -22.33 19.06
N SER A 27 9.22 -23.53 18.55
CA SER A 27 9.59 -23.70 17.14
C SER A 27 8.46 -23.31 16.18
N ALA A 28 7.20 -23.57 16.56
CA ALA A 28 6.05 -23.18 15.76
C ALA A 28 5.89 -21.66 15.71
N ALA A 29 6.01 -20.99 16.87
CA ALA A 29 5.95 -19.53 16.97
C ALA A 29 7.06 -18.84 16.17
N VAL A 30 8.30 -19.33 16.27
CA VAL A 30 9.45 -18.79 15.51
C VAL A 30 9.20 -18.92 14.01
N ASN A 31 8.82 -20.11 13.54
CA ASN A 31 8.56 -20.32 12.12
C ASN A 31 7.39 -19.46 11.60
N GLU A 32 6.38 -19.24 12.44
CA GLU A 32 5.25 -18.38 12.10
C GLU A 32 5.66 -16.92 11.93
N LEU A 33 6.42 -16.36 12.88
CA LEU A 33 6.95 -14.99 12.76
C LEU A 33 7.86 -14.84 11.53
N VAL A 34 8.73 -15.81 11.27
CA VAL A 34 9.59 -15.81 10.07
C VAL A 34 8.74 -15.81 8.80
N ARG A 35 7.73 -16.68 8.70
CA ARG A 35 6.83 -16.71 7.53
C ARG A 35 6.07 -15.41 7.34
N ARG A 36 5.56 -14.80 8.41
CA ARG A 36 4.92 -13.47 8.37
C ARG A 36 5.88 -12.42 7.84
N GLY A 37 7.11 -12.37 8.35
CA GLY A 37 8.15 -11.44 7.89
C GLY A 37 8.51 -11.65 6.41
N LEU A 38 8.65 -12.89 5.97
CA LEU A 38 8.89 -13.22 4.56
C LEU A 38 7.71 -12.82 3.67
N GLY A 39 6.46 -12.99 4.14
CA GLY A 39 5.26 -12.54 3.45
C GLY A 39 5.14 -11.01 3.37
N VAL A 40 5.65 -10.29 4.38
CA VAL A 40 5.74 -8.81 4.37
C VAL A 40 6.77 -8.34 3.34
N HIS A 41 7.81 -9.11 3.01
CA HIS A 41 8.70 -8.77 1.89
C HIS A 41 8.17 -9.26 0.53
N GLY A 42 7.27 -10.24 0.56
CA GLY A 42 6.43 -10.63 -0.56
C GLY A 42 5.21 -9.73 -0.71
N HIS A 43 5.38 -8.40 -0.72
CA HIS A 43 4.33 -7.54 -1.26
C HIS A 43 4.08 -8.05 -2.68
N ALA A 44 2.92 -8.68 -2.91
CA ALA A 44 2.37 -8.80 -4.24
C ALA A 44 2.53 -7.41 -4.85
N ALA A 45 3.25 -7.31 -5.97
CA ALA A 45 3.56 -6.03 -6.58
C ALA A 45 2.27 -5.19 -6.58
N PRO A 46 2.30 -3.94 -6.06
CA PRO A 46 1.09 -3.14 -5.96
C PRO A 46 0.37 -3.20 -7.30
N ALA A 47 -0.93 -3.49 -7.26
CA ALA A 47 -1.70 -3.65 -8.48
C ALA A 47 -1.45 -2.44 -9.38
N PRO A 48 -1.20 -2.64 -10.70
CA PRO A 48 -0.87 -1.54 -11.58
C PRO A 48 -2.00 -0.51 -11.51
N PHE A 49 -1.63 0.77 -11.41
CA PHE A 49 -2.61 1.85 -11.39
C PHE A 49 -3.51 1.77 -12.64
N ARG A 50 -4.82 1.75 -12.42
CA ARG A 50 -5.83 1.84 -13.49
C ARG A 50 -6.61 3.12 -13.31
N GLN A 51 -6.47 4.05 -14.25
CA GLN A 51 -7.26 5.28 -14.28
C GLN A 51 -8.74 4.94 -14.43
N THR A 52 -9.56 5.40 -13.49
CA THR A 52 -11.02 5.34 -13.62
C THR A 52 -11.49 6.57 -14.38
N ALA A 53 -11.78 6.42 -15.67
CA ALA A 53 -12.37 7.47 -16.48
C ALA A 53 -13.91 7.40 -16.43
N SER A 54 -14.57 8.55 -16.49
CA SER A 54 -16.02 8.66 -16.67
C SER A 54 -16.33 9.59 -17.85
N ARG A 55 -17.49 9.39 -18.47
CA ARG A 55 -17.91 10.19 -19.62
C ARG A 55 -18.42 11.55 -19.15
N MET A 56 -17.66 12.62 -19.39
CA MET A 56 -18.04 13.99 -18.99
C MET A 56 -19.06 14.66 -19.93
N GLY A 57 -19.50 13.96 -20.99
CA GLY A 57 -20.40 14.51 -21.99
C GLY A 57 -19.68 15.32 -23.06
N ALA A 58 -20.43 16.08 -23.86
CA ALA A 58 -19.86 16.97 -24.86
C ALA A 58 -19.31 18.23 -24.18
N SER A 59 -18.23 18.78 -24.73
CA SER A 59 -17.72 20.06 -24.25
C SER A 59 -18.76 21.16 -24.40
N ARG A 60 -18.88 22.02 -23.40
CA ARG A 60 -19.75 23.20 -23.42
C ARG A 60 -19.08 24.40 -24.10
N VAL A 61 -17.77 24.33 -24.31
CA VAL A 61 -16.94 25.37 -24.91
C VAL A 61 -16.01 24.77 -25.96
N PRO A 62 -15.61 25.52 -27.01
CA PRO A 62 -14.57 25.07 -27.93
C PRO A 62 -13.25 24.80 -27.16
N LEU A 63 -12.56 23.71 -27.51
CA LEU A 63 -11.30 23.28 -26.85
C LEU A 63 -10.12 23.23 -27.83
N ASP A 64 -10.33 23.72 -29.05
CA ASP A 64 -9.35 23.84 -30.12
C ASP A 64 -8.39 25.01 -29.91
N ASP A 65 -8.81 26.04 -29.17
CA ASP A 65 -7.96 27.11 -28.66
C ASP A 65 -8.00 27.16 -27.13
N ILE A 66 -6.91 26.75 -26.50
CA ILE A 66 -6.77 26.69 -25.05
C ILE A 66 -6.81 28.11 -24.44
N GLY A 67 -6.24 29.12 -25.12
CA GLY A 67 -6.18 30.49 -24.61
C GLY A 67 -7.57 31.09 -24.46
N SER A 68 -8.35 31.08 -25.55
CA SER A 68 -9.74 31.53 -25.56
C SER A 68 -10.62 30.74 -24.59
N ALA A 69 -10.39 29.43 -24.45
CA ALA A 69 -11.14 28.59 -23.51
C ALA A 69 -10.89 28.96 -22.05
N LEU A 70 -9.64 29.29 -21.68
CA LEU A 70 -9.29 29.70 -20.33
C LEU A 70 -9.85 31.09 -20.00
N GLU A 71 -9.72 32.07 -20.91
CA GLU A 71 -10.31 33.41 -20.72
C GLU A 71 -11.82 33.34 -20.47
N LEU A 72 -12.54 32.48 -21.21
CA LEU A 72 -13.97 32.27 -21.03
C LEU A 72 -14.32 31.65 -19.67
N LEU A 73 -13.46 30.76 -19.14
CA LEU A 73 -13.68 30.08 -17.86
C LEU A 73 -13.31 30.95 -16.65
N GLU A 74 -12.28 31.78 -16.78
CA GLU A 74 -11.76 32.63 -15.71
C GLU A 74 -12.53 33.96 -15.60
N GLY A 75 -13.14 34.42 -16.71
CA GLY A 75 -13.94 35.64 -16.79
C GLY A 75 -13.12 36.93 -16.72
N GLU A 76 -13.78 38.09 -16.87
CA GLU A 76 -13.13 39.43 -16.86
C GLU A 76 -12.42 39.79 -15.54
N SER A 77 -12.51 38.94 -14.51
CA SER A 77 -11.86 39.15 -13.20
C SER A 77 -10.39 38.71 -13.18
N HIS A 78 -9.86 38.12 -14.26
CA HIS A 78 -8.46 37.72 -14.38
C HIS A 78 -7.66 38.64 -15.32
N ARG A 79 -7.70 39.96 -15.09
CA ARG A 79 -6.84 40.92 -15.79
C ARG A 79 -6.02 41.75 -14.82
#